data_AF-A0A0A0J7A8-F1
#
_entry.id   AF-A0A0A0J7A8-F1
#
_cell.length_a   1.000
_cell.length_b   1.000
_cell.length_c   1.000
_cell.angle_alpha   90.00
_cell.angle_beta   90.00
_cell.angle_gamma   90.00
#
_symmetry.space_group_name_H-M   'P 1'
#
loop_
_entity.id
_entity.type
_entity.pdbx_description
1 polymer ?
#
loop_
_entity_poly.entity_id
_entity_poly.type
_entity_poly.pdbx_seq_one_letter_code
_entity_poly.pdbx_strand_id
1 'polypeptide(L)'
;MGGLLHPEETTNAARQYDIVAANADRWELSHWLITASMLLMVGAILGLAHQLHERRPAEGILGGAVAIMGAMALFAVAAAETIVIPELGRSAEAGAGALYEQIFAFGGTRWTVLLVAVLLMPIGLMAMSYGLFRSQVAPTWAAGALGFGALVLIVALPSGSMVAFAVGLAAMTVGMATVGWEVLSETYEQWEHPPVLSAAPAA
;
A
#
# COMPACT_ATOMS: atom_id res chain seq x y z
N MET A 1 -5.00 -6.94 3.53
CA MET A 1 -5.60 -8.27 3.80
C MET A 1 -4.83 -9.40 3.13
N GLY A 2 -4.58 -9.36 1.81
CA GLY A 2 -3.86 -10.45 1.12
C GLY A 2 -2.48 -10.78 1.70
N GLY A 3 -1.68 -9.78 2.09
CA GLY A 3 -0.37 -10.01 2.72
C GLY A 3 -0.37 -10.81 4.03
N LEU A 4 -1.52 -10.93 4.72
CA LEU A 4 -1.63 -11.79 5.91
C LEU A 4 -1.87 -13.27 5.54
N LEU A 5 -2.49 -13.49 4.38
CA LEU A 5 -2.69 -14.83 3.82
C LEU A 5 -1.49 -15.27 2.98
N HIS A 6 -0.59 -14.36 2.63
CA HIS A 6 0.57 -14.65 1.80
C HIS A 6 1.46 -15.75 2.42
N PRO A 7 1.95 -16.71 1.62
CA PRO A 7 3.01 -17.63 2.05
C PRO A 7 4.29 -16.90 2.48
N GLU A 8 5.25 -17.62 3.07
CA GLU A 8 6.57 -17.04 3.38
C GLU A 8 7.24 -16.50 2.10
N GLU A 9 7.96 -15.38 2.24
CA GLU A 9 8.80 -14.84 1.17
C GLU A 9 10.28 -14.97 1.53
N THR A 10 11.09 -15.15 0.50
CA THR A 10 12.54 -15.21 0.59
C THR A 10 13.17 -14.52 -0.61
N THR A 11 14.35 -13.95 -0.39
CA THR A 11 15.17 -13.36 -1.47
C THR A 11 15.90 -14.41 -2.30
N ASN A 12 15.83 -15.69 -1.93
CA ASN A 12 16.36 -16.80 -2.71
C ASN A 12 15.32 -17.26 -3.74
N ALA A 13 15.53 -16.94 -5.01
CA ALA A 13 14.56 -17.20 -6.07
C ALA A 13 14.20 -18.68 -6.25
N ALA A 14 15.17 -19.61 -6.11
CA ALA A 14 14.90 -21.04 -6.19
C ALA A 14 13.99 -21.52 -5.05
N ARG A 15 14.30 -21.11 -3.81
CA ARG A 15 13.45 -21.42 -2.65
C ARG A 15 12.08 -20.73 -2.76
N GLN A 16 12.02 -19.52 -3.31
CA GLN A 16 10.76 -18.82 -3.53
C GLN A 16 9.88 -19.60 -4.51
N TYR A 17 10.45 -20.12 -5.60
CA TYR A 17 9.74 -20.96 -6.56
C TYR A 17 9.14 -22.21 -5.88
N ASP A 18 9.91 -22.91 -5.05
CA ASP A 18 9.42 -24.09 -4.32
C ASP A 18 8.24 -23.74 -3.39
N ILE A 19 8.29 -22.59 -2.71
CA ILE A 19 7.20 -22.11 -1.85
C ILE A 19 5.95 -21.82 -2.67
N VAL A 20 6.09 -21.14 -3.81
CA VAL A 20 4.99 -20.84 -4.74
C VAL A 20 4.38 -22.14 -5.25
N ALA A 21 5.19 -23.07 -5.74
CA ALA A 21 4.72 -24.36 -6.28
C ALA A 21 3.93 -25.15 -5.22
N ALA A 22 4.38 -25.13 -3.96
CA ALA A 22 3.68 -25.78 -2.86
C ALA A 22 2.40 -25.05 -2.39
N ASN A 23 2.21 -23.77 -2.76
CA ASN A 23 1.13 -22.92 -2.23
C ASN A 23 0.41 -22.09 -3.32
N ALA A 24 0.37 -22.57 -4.57
CA ALA A 24 -0.05 -21.77 -5.72
C ALA A 24 -1.44 -21.11 -5.54
N ASP A 25 -2.43 -21.84 -5.04
CA ASP A 25 -3.79 -21.30 -4.82
C ASP A 25 -3.83 -20.23 -3.74
N ARG A 26 -3.04 -20.42 -2.67
CA ARG A 26 -2.93 -19.46 -1.57
C ARG A 26 -2.19 -18.20 -2.01
N TRP A 27 -1.14 -18.36 -2.82
CA TRP A 27 -0.42 -17.26 -3.48
C TRP A 27 -1.36 -16.45 -4.35
N GLU A 28 -2.09 -17.12 -5.24
CA GLU A 28 -3.04 -16.50 -6.16
C GLU A 28 -4.14 -15.72 -5.40
N LEU A 29 -4.80 -16.36 -4.42
CA LEU A 29 -5.83 -15.70 -3.61
C LEU A 29 -5.29 -14.48 -2.87
N SER A 30 -4.07 -14.58 -2.30
CA SER A 30 -3.46 -13.46 -1.58
C SER A 30 -3.22 -12.27 -2.51
N HIS A 31 -2.77 -12.50 -3.74
CA HIS A 31 -2.50 -11.46 -4.72
C HIS A 31 -3.78 -10.89 -5.35
N TRP A 32 -4.84 -11.68 -5.52
CA TRP A 32 -6.17 -11.14 -5.86
C TRP A 32 -6.66 -10.15 -4.80
N LEU A 33 -6.50 -10.47 -3.52
CA LEU A 33 -6.88 -9.57 -2.43
C LEU A 33 -6.02 -8.30 -2.39
N ILE A 34 -4.71 -8.40 -2.67
CA ILE A 34 -3.82 -7.24 -2.78
C ILE A 34 -4.26 -6.36 -3.96
N THR A 35 -4.51 -6.95 -5.12
CA THR A 35 -4.97 -6.28 -6.34
C THR A 35 -6.27 -5.50 -6.09
N ALA A 36 -7.27 -6.15 -5.49
CA ALA A 36 -8.51 -5.49 -5.09
C ALA A 36 -8.27 -4.37 -4.07
N SER A 37 -7.38 -4.57 -3.10
CA SER A 37 -7.02 -3.55 -2.11
C SER A 37 -6.39 -2.32 -2.76
N MET A 38 -5.59 -2.48 -3.82
CA MET A 38 -4.98 -1.36 -4.53
C MET A 38 -6.00 -0.52 -5.30
N LEU A 39 -7.06 -1.13 -5.84
CA LEU A 39 -8.16 -0.38 -6.45
C LEU A 39 -8.89 0.48 -5.41
N LEU A 40 -9.18 -0.09 -4.24
CA LEU A 40 -9.79 0.65 -3.13
C LEU A 40 -8.85 1.76 -2.60
N MET A 41 -7.54 1.50 -2.58
CA MET A 41 -6.54 2.46 -2.16
C MET A 41 -6.55 3.73 -3.03
N VAL A 42 -6.80 3.62 -4.34
CA VAL A 42 -6.96 4.81 -5.21
C VAL A 42 -8.11 5.69 -4.72
N GLY A 43 -9.27 5.10 -4.42
CA GLY A 43 -10.41 5.84 -3.87
C GLY A 43 -10.08 6.49 -2.52
N ALA A 44 -9.38 5.77 -1.65
CA ALA A 44 -8.94 6.31 -0.37
C ALA A 44 -7.97 7.50 -0.54
N ILE A 45 -7.00 7.40 -1.45
CA ILE A 45 -6.06 8.49 -1.75
C ILE A 45 -6.82 9.71 -2.29
N LEU A 46 -7.78 9.53 -3.20
CA LEU A 46 -8.58 10.64 -3.71
C LEU A 46 -9.40 11.31 -2.60
N GLY A 47 -9.99 10.53 -1.69
CA GLY A 47 -10.70 11.05 -0.51
C GLY A 47 -9.79 11.87 0.41
N LEU A 48 -8.56 11.40 0.67
CA LEU A 48 -7.58 12.15 1.45
C LEU A 48 -7.14 13.44 0.73
N ALA A 49 -6.97 13.39 -0.59
CA ALA A 49 -6.58 14.56 -1.39
C ALA A 49 -7.69 15.62 -1.36
N HIS A 50 -8.95 15.19 -1.44
CA HIS A 50 -10.11 16.04 -1.26
C HIS A 50 -10.11 16.70 0.12
N GLN A 51 -9.90 15.96 1.19
CA GLN A 51 -9.83 16.54 2.55
C GLN A 51 -8.74 17.62 2.72
N LEU A 52 -7.72 17.61 1.85
CA LEU A 52 -6.64 18.59 1.86
C LEU A 52 -6.82 19.75 0.88
N HIS A 53 -7.83 19.71 0.00
CA HIS A 53 -7.90 20.57 -1.18
C HIS A 53 -7.96 22.07 -0.88
N GLU A 54 -8.66 22.50 0.18
CA GLU A 54 -8.77 23.92 0.53
C GLU A 54 -7.55 24.44 1.31
N ARG A 55 -7.01 23.64 2.24
CA ARG A 55 -6.02 24.11 3.23
C ARG A 55 -4.59 23.76 2.90
N ARG A 56 -4.39 22.62 2.24
CA ARG A 56 -3.08 22.01 1.94
C ARG A 56 -3.10 21.39 0.52
N PRO A 57 -3.46 22.18 -0.51
CA PRO A 57 -3.62 21.66 -1.87
C PRO A 57 -2.33 21.04 -2.42
N ALA A 58 -1.17 21.58 -2.04
CA ALA A 58 0.11 21.04 -2.49
C ALA A 58 0.34 19.63 -1.95
N GLU A 59 0.13 19.40 -0.65
CA GLU A 59 0.24 18.10 -0.02
C GLU A 59 -0.81 17.11 -0.55
N GLY A 60 -2.05 17.58 -0.80
CA GLY A 60 -3.11 16.76 -1.39
C GLY A 60 -2.81 16.34 -2.83
N ILE A 61 -2.42 17.27 -3.70
CA ILE A 61 -2.17 17.01 -5.12
C ILE A 61 -0.86 16.23 -5.33
N LEU A 62 0.26 16.72 -4.78
CA LEU A 62 1.56 16.07 -4.96
C LEU A 62 1.61 14.74 -4.22
N GLY A 63 1.17 14.72 -2.97
CA GLY A 63 1.11 13.48 -2.18
C GLY A 63 0.17 12.47 -2.81
N GLY A 64 -1.02 12.90 -3.26
CA GLY A 64 -1.99 12.05 -3.94
C GLY A 64 -1.46 11.48 -5.27
N ALA A 65 -0.87 12.32 -6.13
CA ALA A 65 -0.30 11.87 -7.40
C ALA A 65 0.84 10.85 -7.18
N VAL A 66 1.75 11.12 -6.25
CA VAL A 66 2.84 10.21 -5.90
C VAL A 66 2.29 8.89 -5.31
N ALA A 67 1.29 8.98 -4.43
CA ALA A 67 0.67 7.79 -3.85
C ALA A 67 -0.03 6.92 -4.90
N ILE A 68 -0.79 7.53 -5.83
CA ILE A 68 -1.47 6.82 -6.92
C ILE A 68 -0.47 6.14 -7.84
N MET A 69 0.63 6.79 -8.21
CA MET A 69 1.67 6.16 -9.04
C MET A 69 2.22 4.89 -8.37
N GLY A 70 2.50 4.94 -7.07
CA GLY A 70 2.97 3.77 -6.35
C GLY A 70 1.90 2.69 -6.18
N ALA A 71 0.64 3.08 -5.96
CA ALA A 71 -0.48 2.13 -5.90
C ALA A 71 -0.69 1.40 -7.24
N MET A 72 -0.52 2.10 -8.37
CA MET A 72 -0.55 1.50 -9.71
C MET A 72 0.64 0.58 -9.97
N ALA A 73 1.83 0.95 -9.52
CA ALA A 73 2.98 0.06 -9.58
C ALA A 73 2.74 -1.23 -8.78
N LEU A 74 2.26 -1.11 -7.54
CA LEU A 74 1.95 -2.26 -6.69
C LEU A 74 0.79 -3.10 -7.24
N PHE A 75 -0.23 -2.47 -7.84
CA PHE A 75 -1.29 -3.17 -8.56
C PHE A 75 -0.72 -4.00 -9.72
N ALA A 76 0.17 -3.42 -10.54
CA ALA A 76 0.77 -4.11 -11.67
C ALA A 76 1.61 -5.32 -11.21
N VAL A 77 2.39 -5.18 -10.13
CA VAL A 77 3.11 -6.29 -9.51
C VAL A 77 2.14 -7.36 -9.03
N ALA A 78 1.14 -6.99 -8.23
CA ALA A 78 0.19 -7.94 -7.68
C ALA A 78 -0.60 -8.67 -8.78
N ALA A 79 -0.98 -7.99 -9.86
CA ALA A 79 -1.65 -8.60 -11.00
C ALA A 79 -0.74 -9.61 -11.73
N ALA A 80 0.54 -9.30 -11.92
CA ALA A 80 1.51 -10.23 -12.50
C ALA A 80 1.72 -11.46 -11.59
N GLU A 81 1.83 -11.24 -10.29
CA GLU A 81 1.94 -12.26 -9.24
C GLU A 81 0.68 -13.12 -9.10
N THR A 82 -0.47 -12.65 -9.58
CA THR A 82 -1.72 -13.40 -9.57
C THR A 82 -1.83 -14.35 -10.76
N ILE A 83 -1.35 -13.93 -11.94
CA ILE A 83 -1.59 -14.64 -13.20
C ILE A 83 -0.38 -15.49 -13.59
N VAL A 84 0.82 -14.92 -13.57
CA VAL A 84 2.00 -15.57 -14.17
C VAL A 84 2.62 -16.56 -13.19
N ILE A 85 2.68 -16.20 -11.91
CA ILE A 85 3.49 -16.91 -10.91
C ILE A 85 2.85 -18.21 -10.42
N PRO A 86 1.55 -18.26 -10.13
CA PRO A 86 0.87 -19.52 -9.82
C PRO A 86 0.92 -20.51 -10.99
N GLU A 87 0.80 -20.03 -12.24
CA GLU A 87 0.89 -20.88 -13.43
C GLU A 87 2.30 -21.47 -13.61
N LEU A 88 3.35 -20.69 -13.37
CA LEU A 88 4.72 -21.21 -13.32
C LEU A 88 4.94 -22.23 -12.20
N GLY A 89 4.32 -22.02 -11.03
CA GLY A 89 4.38 -22.95 -9.90
C GLY A 89 3.62 -24.25 -10.12
N ARG A 90 2.52 -24.23 -10.90
CA ARG A 90 1.72 -25.40 -11.28
C ARG A 90 2.29 -26.15 -12.50
N SER A 91 3.14 -25.49 -13.28
CA SER A 91 3.65 -26.04 -14.54
C SER A 91 4.52 -27.29 -14.32
N ALA A 92 4.30 -28.31 -15.15
CA ALA A 92 5.14 -29.50 -15.22
C ALA A 92 6.28 -29.36 -16.26
N GLU A 93 6.40 -28.20 -16.92
CA GLU A 93 7.39 -27.99 -17.97
C GLU A 93 8.82 -27.96 -17.42
N ALA A 94 9.72 -28.69 -18.10
CA ALA A 94 11.14 -28.66 -17.80
C ALA A 94 11.71 -27.26 -18.11
N GLY A 95 11.90 -26.45 -17.07
CA GLY A 95 12.45 -25.09 -17.17
C GLY A 95 11.64 -24.00 -16.46
N ALA A 96 10.45 -24.30 -15.94
CA ALA A 96 9.61 -23.31 -15.25
C ALA A 96 10.33 -22.61 -14.09
N GLY A 97 11.06 -23.37 -13.25
CA GLY A 97 11.86 -22.80 -12.16
C GLY A 97 13.00 -21.89 -12.64
N ALA A 98 13.72 -22.29 -13.70
CA ALA A 98 14.80 -21.46 -14.26
C ALA A 98 14.27 -20.15 -14.88
N LEU A 99 13.10 -20.20 -15.52
CA LEU A 99 12.42 -19.00 -16.02
C LEU A 99 11.98 -18.09 -14.87
N TYR A 100 11.44 -18.65 -13.79
CA TYR A 100 11.10 -17.89 -12.58
C TYR A 100 12.33 -17.17 -12.02
N GLU A 101 13.44 -17.87 -11.83
CA GLU A 101 14.70 -17.29 -11.34
C GLU A 101 15.21 -16.17 -12.26
N GLN A 102 15.08 -16.32 -13.58
CA GLN A 102 15.48 -15.30 -14.54
C GLN A 102 14.62 -14.03 -14.46
N ILE A 103 13.30 -14.18 -14.26
CA ILE A 103 12.36 -13.06 -14.16
C ILE A 103 12.59 -12.30 -12.84
N PHE A 104 12.76 -13.03 -11.73
CA PHE A 104 12.87 -12.49 -10.37
C PHE A 104 14.29 -12.45 -9.83
N ALA A 105 15.28 -12.32 -10.72
CA ALA A 105 16.66 -12.10 -10.31
C ALA A 105 16.79 -10.79 -9.51
N PHE A 106 16.76 -10.90 -8.18
CA PHE A 106 16.87 -9.79 -7.26
C PHE A 106 18.19 -9.02 -7.46
N GLY A 107 18.13 -7.69 -7.31
CA GLY A 107 19.31 -6.82 -7.40
C GLY A 107 19.64 -6.31 -8.81
N GLY A 108 18.88 -6.72 -9.84
CA GLY A 108 18.96 -6.11 -11.17
C GLY A 108 18.30 -4.72 -11.23
N THR A 109 18.67 -3.91 -12.23
CA THR A 109 18.09 -2.57 -12.45
C THR A 109 16.56 -2.57 -12.53
N ARG A 110 15.97 -3.62 -13.12
CA ARG A 110 14.50 -3.78 -13.23
C ARG A 110 13.84 -3.88 -11.86
N TRP A 111 14.41 -4.70 -10.97
CA TRP A 111 13.93 -4.86 -9.60
C TRP A 111 14.04 -3.54 -8.82
N THR A 112 15.16 -2.83 -8.94
CA THR A 112 15.35 -1.53 -8.26
C THR A 112 14.35 -0.49 -8.73
N VAL A 113 14.11 -0.38 -10.05
CA VAL A 113 13.11 0.55 -10.59
C VAL A 113 11.71 0.22 -10.09
N LEU A 114 11.36 -1.07 -10.08
CA LEU A 114 10.07 -1.54 -9.59
C LEU A 114 9.89 -1.25 -8.09
N LEU A 115 10.92 -1.54 -7.29
CA LEU A 115 10.93 -1.26 -5.86
C LEU A 115 10.73 0.23 -5.58
N VAL A 116 11.47 1.10 -6.27
CA VAL A 116 11.32 2.55 -6.15
C VAL A 116 9.90 2.98 -6.52
N ALA A 117 9.34 2.43 -7.61
CA ALA A 117 7.98 2.74 -8.03
C ALA A 117 6.94 2.35 -6.97
N VAL A 118 7.04 1.15 -6.39
CA VAL A 118 6.14 0.71 -5.31
C VAL A 118 6.27 1.59 -4.06
N LEU A 119 7.49 1.99 -3.71
CA LEU A 119 7.76 2.87 -2.57
C LEU A 119 7.20 4.29 -2.72
N LEU A 120 6.82 4.71 -3.93
CA LEU A 120 6.11 5.98 -4.11
C LEU A 120 4.79 6.01 -3.34
N MET A 121 4.11 4.87 -3.17
CA MET A 121 2.84 4.80 -2.45
C MET A 121 2.98 5.29 -1.00
N PRO A 122 3.81 4.65 -0.14
CA PRO A 122 3.99 5.13 1.23
C PRO A 122 4.60 6.54 1.29
N ILE A 123 5.47 6.93 0.35
CA ILE A 123 6.02 8.30 0.31
C ILE A 123 4.91 9.33 0.10
N GLY A 124 4.01 9.10 -0.85
CA GLY A 124 2.86 9.97 -1.09
C GLY A 124 1.93 10.02 0.12
N LEU A 125 1.62 8.87 0.73
CA LEU A 125 0.81 8.80 1.95
C LEU A 125 1.44 9.53 3.14
N MET A 126 2.76 9.53 3.28
CA MET A 126 3.46 10.33 4.29
C MET A 126 3.28 11.84 4.06
N ALA A 127 3.39 12.30 2.81
CA ALA A 127 3.15 13.71 2.46
C ALA A 127 1.70 14.12 2.78
N MET A 128 0.73 13.27 2.46
CA MET A 128 -0.69 13.51 2.78
C MET A 128 -0.95 13.47 4.29
N SER A 129 -0.35 12.52 5.01
CA SER A 129 -0.41 12.44 6.48
C SER A 129 0.11 13.72 7.13
N TYR A 130 1.22 14.27 6.63
CA TYR A 130 1.73 15.57 7.06
C TYR A 130 0.72 16.69 6.78
N GLY A 131 0.11 16.70 5.59
CA GLY A 131 -0.99 17.60 5.25
C GLY A 131 -2.13 17.55 6.27
N LEU A 132 -2.65 16.35 6.56
CA LEU A 132 -3.75 16.12 7.51
C LEU A 132 -3.38 16.61 8.92
N PHE A 133 -2.17 16.28 9.37
CA PHE A 133 -1.65 16.73 10.65
C PHE A 133 -1.54 18.25 10.71
N ARG A 134 -1.14 18.93 9.63
CA ARG A 134 -0.98 20.39 9.62
C ARG A 134 -2.29 21.14 9.40
N SER A 135 -3.27 20.55 8.73
CA SER A 135 -4.57 21.17 8.44
C SER A 135 -5.62 20.91 9.54
N GLN A 136 -5.41 19.91 10.41
CA GLN A 136 -6.32 19.54 11.49
C GLN A 136 -7.75 19.24 10.98
N VAL A 137 -7.86 18.74 9.74
CA VAL A 137 -9.13 18.28 9.14
C VAL A 137 -9.52 16.88 9.64
N ALA A 138 -8.57 16.17 10.24
CA ALA A 138 -8.75 14.86 10.84
C ALA A 138 -8.04 14.83 12.21
N PRO A 139 -8.42 13.90 13.11
CA PRO A 139 -7.75 13.70 14.37
C PRO A 139 -6.25 13.48 14.17
N THR A 140 -5.43 14.23 14.91
CA THR A 140 -3.96 14.20 14.75
C THR A 140 -3.36 12.82 15.00
N TRP A 141 -3.97 12.03 15.89
CA TRP A 141 -3.56 10.66 16.14
C TRP A 141 -3.82 9.74 14.94
N ALA A 142 -4.90 9.96 14.18
CA ALA A 142 -5.23 9.21 12.98
C ALA A 142 -4.28 9.57 11.83
N ALA A 143 -3.99 10.87 11.67
CA ALA A 143 -2.95 11.35 10.74
C ALA A 143 -1.57 10.75 11.09
N GLY A 144 -1.21 10.73 12.37
CA GLY A 144 0.02 10.11 12.87
C GLY A 144 0.07 8.61 12.63
N ALA A 145 -1.02 7.87 12.87
CA ALA A 145 -1.11 6.43 12.61
C ALA A 145 -0.94 6.11 11.12
N LEU A 146 -1.55 6.89 10.23
CA LEU A 146 -1.37 6.79 8.77
C LEU A 146 0.10 7.01 8.38
N GLY A 147 0.72 8.09 8.86
CA GLY A 147 2.11 8.42 8.55
C GLY A 147 3.10 7.39 9.08
N PHE A 148 2.88 6.90 10.31
CA PHE A 148 3.66 5.82 10.89
C PHE A 148 3.52 4.51 10.11
N GLY A 149 2.28 4.14 9.75
CA GLY A 149 2.03 2.95 8.93
C GLY A 149 2.77 3.02 7.59
N ALA A 150 2.69 4.15 6.90
CA ALA A 150 3.40 4.39 5.66
C ALA A 150 4.93 4.31 5.82
N LEU A 151 5.49 4.92 6.87
CA LEU A 151 6.92 4.85 7.19
C LEU A 151 7.38 3.41 7.44
N VAL A 152 6.61 2.63 8.21
CA VAL A 152 6.93 1.23 8.48
C VAL A 152 6.91 0.41 7.18
N LEU A 153 5.99 0.69 6.25
CA LEU A 153 5.95 0.01 4.94
C LEU A 153 7.21 0.28 4.08
N ILE A 154 7.83 1.46 4.19
CA ILE A 154 9.10 1.75 3.49
C ILE A 154 10.20 0.79 3.93
N VAL A 155 10.20 0.37 5.19
CA VAL A 155 11.17 -0.59 5.75
C VAL A 155 10.72 -2.03 5.52
N ALA A 156 9.42 -2.31 5.65
CA ALA A 156 8.89 -3.66 5.56
C ALA A 156 9.05 -4.25 4.15
N LEU A 157 8.76 -3.47 3.11
CA LEU A 157 8.77 -3.96 1.72
C LEU A 157 10.17 -4.41 1.26
N PRO A 158 11.26 -3.63 1.44
CA PRO A 158 12.59 -4.10 1.04
C PRO A 158 13.16 -5.20 1.96
N SER A 159 12.72 -5.26 3.22
CA SER A 159 13.24 -6.23 4.19
C SER A 159 12.53 -7.59 4.15
N GLY A 160 11.38 -7.69 3.50
CA GLY A 160 10.53 -8.89 3.54
C GLY A 160 9.99 -9.22 4.95
N SER A 161 10.00 -8.25 5.87
CA SER A 161 9.59 -8.49 7.26
C SER A 161 8.07 -8.51 7.40
N MET A 162 7.49 -9.70 7.51
CA MET A 162 6.05 -9.89 7.71
C MET A 162 5.53 -9.17 8.96
N VAL A 163 6.31 -9.14 10.05
CA VAL A 163 5.94 -8.47 11.29
C VAL A 163 5.89 -6.96 11.08
N ALA A 164 6.91 -6.36 10.46
CA ALA A 164 6.90 -4.93 10.15
C ALA A 164 5.75 -4.59 9.20
N PHE A 165 5.53 -5.43 8.18
CA PHE A 165 4.45 -5.25 7.23
C PHE A 165 3.08 -5.25 7.90
N ALA A 166 2.82 -6.21 8.79
CA ALA A 166 1.57 -6.30 9.55
C ALA A 166 1.35 -5.10 10.47
N VAL A 167 2.39 -4.65 11.19
CA VAL A 167 2.34 -3.45 12.03
C VAL A 167 2.03 -2.20 11.21
N GLY A 168 2.72 -2.03 10.07
CA GLY A 168 2.52 -0.90 9.17
C GLY A 168 1.09 -0.86 8.61
N LEU A 169 0.59 -2.01 8.13
CA LEU A 169 -0.79 -2.13 7.65
C LEU A 169 -1.83 -1.86 8.74
N ALA A 170 -1.62 -2.37 9.96
CA ALA A 170 -2.55 -2.15 11.06
C ALA A 170 -2.66 -0.67 11.41
N ALA A 171 -1.52 0.02 11.58
CA ALA A 171 -1.49 1.46 11.85
C ALA A 171 -2.14 2.27 10.73
N MET A 172 -1.83 1.95 9.47
CA MET A 172 -2.41 2.61 8.30
C MET A 172 -3.92 2.39 8.22
N THR A 173 -4.39 1.16 8.47
CA THR A 173 -5.82 0.81 8.45
C THR A 173 -6.58 1.57 9.53
N VAL A 174 -6.04 1.65 10.75
CA VAL A 174 -6.66 2.41 11.84
C VAL A 174 -6.74 3.90 11.48
N GLY A 175 -5.67 4.49 10.95
CA GLY A 175 -5.66 5.89 10.52
C GLY A 175 -6.68 6.16 9.40
N MET A 176 -6.65 5.36 8.33
CA MET A 176 -7.55 5.53 7.18
C MET A 176 -9.01 5.23 7.52
N ALA A 177 -9.29 4.22 8.34
CA ALA A 177 -10.66 3.90 8.74
C ALA A 177 -11.29 5.03 9.56
N THR A 178 -10.49 5.69 10.40
CA THR A 178 -10.96 6.85 11.19
C THR A 178 -11.31 8.02 10.28
N VAL A 179 -10.40 8.41 9.38
CA VAL A 179 -10.64 9.50 8.42
C VAL A 179 -11.80 9.16 7.48
N GLY A 180 -11.86 7.92 6.99
CA GLY A 180 -12.92 7.45 6.11
C GLY A 180 -14.28 7.44 6.81
N TRP A 181 -14.34 7.10 8.10
CA TRP A 181 -15.57 7.15 8.87
C TRP A 181 -16.10 8.58 9.03
N GLU A 182 -15.21 9.53 9.30
CA GLU A 182 -15.57 10.96 9.37
C GLU A 182 -16.17 11.41 8.04
N VAL A 183 -15.47 11.15 6.93
CA VAL A 183 -15.95 11.46 5.57
C VAL A 183 -17.31 10.85 5.27
N LEU A 184 -17.52 9.57 5.61
CA LEU A 184 -18.80 8.89 5.36
C LEU A 184 -19.95 9.41 6.24
N SER A 185 -19.63 10.13 7.32
CA SER A 185 -20.59 10.76 8.23
C SER A 185 -20.87 12.23 7.93
N GLU A 186 -20.09 12.85 7.04
CA GLU A 186 -20.25 14.26 6.64
C GLU A 186 -21.53 14.49 5.83
N THR A 187 -22.19 15.62 6.05
CA THR A 187 -23.25 16.10 5.15
C THR A 187 -22.63 16.61 3.84
N TYR A 188 -23.46 16.76 2.80
CA TYR A 188 -23.01 17.31 1.52
C TYR A 188 -22.31 18.67 1.66
N GLU A 189 -22.83 19.55 2.53
CA GLU A 189 -22.25 20.87 2.80
C GLU A 189 -20.88 20.78 3.51
N GLN A 190 -20.72 19.83 4.44
CA GLN A 190 -19.44 19.57 5.12
C GLN A 190 -18.41 18.95 4.17
N TRP A 191 -18.85 18.14 3.21
CA TRP A 191 -17.97 17.58 2.19
C TRP A 191 -17.45 18.65 1.23
N GLU A 192 -18.30 19.62 0.85
CA GLU A 192 -17.87 20.76 0.04
C GLU A 192 -16.88 21.66 0.80
N HIS A 193 -17.06 21.79 2.13
CA HIS A 193 -16.23 22.64 2.99
C HIS A 193 -15.75 21.90 4.25
N PRO A 194 -14.61 21.16 4.17
CA PRO A 194 -14.13 20.32 5.26
C PRO A 194 -13.99 21.07 6.60
N PRO A 195 -14.61 20.57 7.68
CA PRO A 195 -14.64 21.28 8.97
C PRO A 195 -13.25 21.43 9.60
N VAL A 196 -13.12 22.35 10.56
CA VAL A 196 -11.93 22.46 11.43
C VAL A 196 -12.24 21.71 12.71
N LEU A 197 -11.42 20.73 13.08
CA LEU A 197 -11.41 20.26 14.47
C LEU A 197 -10.76 21.37 15.31
N SER A 198 -11.56 22.17 16.01
CA SER A 198 -11.03 23.12 16.98
C SER A 198 -10.21 22.33 18.00
N ALA A 199 -8.93 22.69 18.17
CA ALA A 199 -8.07 22.08 19.16
C ALA A 199 -8.79 22.03 20.51
N ALA A 200 -8.85 20.85 21.13
CA ALA A 200 -9.41 20.70 22.46
C ALA A 200 -8.75 21.75 23.39
N PRO A 201 -9.51 22.45 24.23
CA PRO A 201 -8.93 23.38 25.18
C PRO A 201 -7.90 22.63 26.02
N ALA A 202 -6.69 23.17 26.12
CA ALA A 202 -5.63 22.59 26.93
C ALA A 202 -6.16 22.37 28.36
N ALA A 203 -6.21 21.11 28.78
CA ALA A 203 -6.56 20.70 30.14
C ALA A 203 -5.37 20.89 31.08
#